data_AF-A0A316Y840-F1
#
_entry.id   AF-A0A316Y840-F1
#
_cell.length_a   1.000
_cell.length_b   1.000
_cell.length_c   1.000
_cell.angle_alpha   90.00
_cell.angle_beta   90.00
_cell.angle_gamma   90.00
#
_symmetry.space_group_name_H-M   'P 1'
#
loop_
_entity.id
_entity.type
_entity.pdbx_description
1 polymer ?
#
loop_
_entity_poly.entity_id
_entity_poly.type
_entity_poly.pdbx_seq_one_letter_code
_entity_poly.pdbx_strand_id
1 'polypeptide(L)'
;HTITLSMLVEVLEESHCHSVRVQAHGMKHPLQGEHSLQLDAPHPLDKTNLYDIGCTVEAKEIYTFKPKAGKTGMQVYEMFLPLGEGHGSIECIVQHKEQGLRVKIYPRYIHMIKAKGHQYSHMDPRTMGTAKTRLRAIEHFVSEMDEYHQLGGYRIEVSVRAATLSEVLSILEEKPLLMLDSWDEWLSVRCFTVGEVRGNVLRMLGHAWRQNILMGRDSKKMDELGKQVICDLGNAMGWSPGYRKPTLWSSKLAWWREGQFETGDHAWDPEVEDEEMKELKPRHERVAELGARNEMVAFFQSVRGGVPCCDCGAVNTYNLDGGKAQFRLACRVAKNSGVEHRKLSQEAALEYLSELCHANVI
;
A
#
# COMPACT_ATOMS: atom_id res chain seq x y z
N HIS A 1 28.09 -19.54 -7.52
CA HIS A 1 28.50 -20.70 -6.70
C HIS A 1 27.35 -21.05 -5.77
N THR A 2 26.88 -22.29 -5.81
CA THR A 2 25.79 -22.77 -4.95
C THR A 2 26.44 -23.60 -3.84
N ILE A 3 26.32 -23.16 -2.59
CA ILE A 3 26.71 -23.97 -1.43
C ILE A 3 25.48 -24.79 -1.06
N THR A 4 25.63 -26.12 -1.02
CA THR A 4 24.56 -27.01 -0.57
C THR A 4 24.59 -27.09 0.96
N LEU A 5 23.45 -27.42 1.57
CA LEU A 5 23.36 -27.64 3.02
C LEU A 5 24.33 -28.75 3.47
N SER A 6 24.53 -29.77 2.64
CA SER A 6 25.46 -30.88 2.87
C SER A 6 26.91 -30.39 2.99
N MET A 7 27.36 -29.54 2.06
CA MET A 7 28.70 -28.95 2.11
C MET A 7 28.90 -28.06 3.34
N LEU A 8 27.85 -27.35 3.78
CA LEU A 8 27.89 -26.57 5.00
C LEU A 8 28.06 -27.48 6.23
N VAL A 9 27.32 -28.59 6.29
CA VAL A 9 27.43 -29.57 7.39
C VAL A 9 28.82 -30.19 7.44
N GLU A 10 29.36 -30.63 6.30
CA GLU A 10 30.73 -31.20 6.21
C GLU A 10 31.78 -30.21 6.74
N VAL A 11 31.71 -28.93 6.34
CA VAL A 11 32.64 -27.90 6.81
C VAL A 11 32.46 -27.62 8.31
N LEU A 12 31.23 -27.65 8.83
CA LEU A 12 30.97 -27.49 10.26
C LEU A 12 31.54 -28.66 11.06
N GLU A 13 31.42 -29.89 10.56
CA GLU A 13 32.01 -31.08 11.18
C GLU A 13 33.55 -31.06 11.15
N GLU A 14 34.14 -30.73 9.99
CA GLU A 14 35.60 -30.60 9.80
C GLU A 14 36.21 -29.49 10.67
N SER A 15 35.47 -28.40 10.89
CA SER A 15 35.90 -27.30 11.76
C SER A 15 35.70 -27.55 13.25
N HIS A 16 35.23 -28.75 13.63
CA HIS A 16 34.86 -29.10 15.00
C HIS A 16 33.82 -28.13 15.60
N CYS A 17 32.88 -27.67 14.78
CA CYS A 17 31.79 -26.83 15.24
C CYS A 17 30.78 -27.65 16.04
N HIS A 18 30.86 -27.55 17.37
CA HIS A 18 29.98 -28.31 18.28
C HIS A 18 28.58 -27.73 18.43
N SER A 19 28.33 -26.51 17.95
CA SER A 19 27.03 -25.84 18.07
C SER A 19 26.83 -24.79 16.98
N VAL A 20 25.59 -24.69 16.47
CA VAL A 20 25.20 -23.67 15.49
C VAL A 20 24.06 -22.84 16.07
N ARG A 21 24.20 -21.51 16.02
CA ARG A 21 23.10 -20.61 16.34
C ARG A 21 22.19 -20.46 15.12
N VAL A 22 21.01 -21.05 15.17
CA VAL A 22 20.00 -20.87 14.12
C VAL A 22 19.21 -19.59 14.41
N GLN A 23 19.25 -18.64 13.47
CA GLN A 23 18.36 -17.48 13.45
C GLN A 23 17.27 -17.72 12.41
N ALA A 24 16.15 -18.32 12.84
CA ALA A 24 15.02 -18.59 11.97
C ALA A 24 14.13 -17.35 11.83
N HIS A 25 14.53 -16.39 11.00
CA HIS A 25 13.71 -15.22 10.70
C HIS A 25 12.49 -15.61 9.87
N GLY A 26 11.29 -15.25 10.33
CA GLY A 26 10.03 -15.45 9.59
C GLY A 26 9.40 -16.84 9.73
N MET A 27 10.06 -17.79 10.39
CA MET A 27 9.45 -19.08 10.73
C MET A 27 8.69 -18.93 12.06
N LYS A 28 7.39 -19.22 12.06
CA LYS A 28 6.55 -19.20 13.25
C LYS A 28 6.11 -20.64 13.55
N HIS A 29 6.35 -21.09 14.77
CA HIS A 29 5.92 -22.40 15.24
C HIS A 29 4.76 -22.23 16.22
N PRO A 30 3.64 -22.98 16.08
CA PRO A 30 2.58 -22.99 17.08
C PRO A 30 3.14 -23.43 18.44
N LEU A 31 2.76 -22.74 19.53
CA LEU A 31 3.13 -23.19 20.87
C LEU A 31 2.39 -24.48 21.27
N GLN A 32 1.27 -24.76 20.61
CA GLN A 32 0.46 -25.97 20.80
C GLN A 32 0.50 -26.79 19.51
N GLY A 33 0.92 -28.06 19.58
CA GLY A 33 0.96 -28.98 18.43
C GLY A 33 1.78 -30.24 18.70
N GLU A 34 1.57 -31.28 17.89
CA GLU A 34 2.19 -32.62 18.03
C GLU A 34 3.71 -32.64 17.80
N HIS A 35 4.27 -31.58 17.20
CA HIS A 35 5.69 -31.43 16.97
C HIS A 35 6.29 -30.44 17.98
N SER A 36 6.42 -30.82 19.25
CA SER A 36 7.20 -30.00 20.17
C SER A 36 8.66 -30.02 19.72
N LEU A 37 9.15 -28.92 19.16
CA LEU A 37 10.59 -28.72 19.06
C LEU A 37 11.16 -28.87 20.47
N GLN A 38 12.15 -29.74 20.66
CA GLN A 38 12.91 -29.81 21.91
C GLN A 38 13.75 -28.54 22.03
N LEU A 39 13.10 -27.43 22.40
CA LEU A 39 13.68 -26.09 22.49
C LEU A 39 14.48 -25.86 23.78
N ASP A 40 14.42 -26.82 24.71
CA ASP A 40 14.97 -26.71 26.05
C ASP A 40 16.23 -27.57 26.23
N ALA A 41 16.94 -27.89 25.14
CA ALA A 41 18.22 -28.57 25.22
C ALA A 41 19.28 -27.67 25.91
N PRO A 42 19.94 -28.14 26.99
CA PRO A 42 20.92 -27.33 27.71
C PRO A 42 22.08 -26.89 26.81
N HIS A 43 22.43 -25.61 26.84
CA HIS A 43 23.55 -25.07 26.08
C HIS A 43 24.23 -23.92 26.84
N PRO A 44 25.57 -23.80 26.87
CA PRO A 44 26.26 -22.73 27.62
C PRO A 44 25.86 -21.29 27.27
N LEU A 45 25.25 -21.09 26.09
CA LEU A 45 24.78 -19.79 25.59
C LEU A 45 23.24 -19.66 25.56
N ASP A 46 22.51 -20.57 26.21
CA ASP A 46 21.04 -20.59 26.26
C ASP A 46 20.45 -19.26 26.76
N LYS A 47 21.08 -18.60 27.75
CA LYS A 47 20.70 -17.27 28.26
C LYS A 47 20.71 -16.17 27.19
N THR A 48 21.35 -16.41 26.06
CA THR A 48 21.38 -15.47 24.92
C THR A 48 20.26 -15.71 23.92
N ASN A 49 19.43 -16.74 24.13
CA ASN A 49 18.25 -17.01 23.32
C ASN A 49 17.29 -15.82 23.40
N LEU A 50 16.57 -15.60 22.31
CA LEU A 50 15.57 -14.56 22.18
C LEU A 50 14.34 -15.21 21.56
N TYR A 51 13.28 -15.33 22.34
CA TYR A 51 12.01 -15.88 21.92
C TYR A 51 11.09 -14.72 21.53
N ASP A 52 10.41 -14.85 20.39
CA ASP A 52 9.43 -13.87 19.92
C ASP A 52 8.04 -14.53 19.92
N ILE A 53 7.33 -14.39 21.04
CA ILE A 53 6.02 -15.02 21.25
C ILE A 53 4.93 -14.09 20.76
N GLY A 54 4.05 -14.60 19.91
CA GLY A 54 2.96 -13.81 19.33
C GLY A 54 1.59 -14.42 19.59
N CYS A 55 0.63 -13.60 20.00
CA CYS A 55 -0.79 -13.91 20.04
C CYS A 55 -1.50 -13.13 18.92
N THR A 56 -2.33 -13.82 18.14
CA THR A 56 -3.09 -13.22 17.03
C THR A 56 -4.57 -13.43 17.30
N VAL A 57 -5.32 -12.33 17.34
CA VAL A 57 -6.77 -12.35 17.53
C VAL A 57 -7.43 -11.90 16.23
N GLU A 58 -8.29 -12.74 15.68
CA GLU A 58 -9.05 -12.43 14.47
C GLU A 58 -10.33 -11.67 14.82
N ALA A 59 -10.66 -10.66 14.01
CA ALA A 59 -11.90 -9.91 14.13
C ALA A 59 -12.32 -9.39 12.74
N LYS A 60 -13.56 -8.87 12.64
CA LYS A 60 -14.04 -8.23 11.40
C LYS A 60 -13.40 -6.86 11.16
N GLU A 61 -13.05 -6.16 12.22
CA GLU A 61 -12.54 -4.79 12.18
C GLU A 61 -11.02 -4.76 12.32
N ILE A 62 -10.37 -3.75 11.75
CA ILE A 62 -8.95 -3.48 11.87
C ILE A 62 -8.70 -2.67 13.14
N TYR A 63 -7.89 -3.21 14.06
CA TYR A 63 -7.61 -2.60 15.36
C TYR A 63 -6.35 -1.73 15.29
N THR A 64 -6.44 -0.51 15.82
CA THR A 64 -5.33 0.43 15.93
C THR A 64 -5.23 0.96 17.35
N PHE A 65 -4.02 1.38 17.73
CA PHE A 65 -3.65 1.65 19.11
C PHE A 65 -2.96 2.99 19.23
N LYS A 66 -3.20 3.66 20.37
CA LYS A 66 -2.52 4.89 20.76
C LYS A 66 -2.39 4.94 22.28
N PRO A 67 -1.30 5.44 22.86
CA PRO A 67 -1.22 5.64 24.30
C PRO A 67 -2.33 6.59 24.79
N LYS A 68 -2.96 6.26 25.92
CA LYS A 68 -3.87 7.18 26.63
C LYS A 68 -3.10 8.40 27.12
N ALA A 69 -3.81 9.51 27.35
CA ALA A 69 -3.21 10.74 27.85
C ALA A 69 -2.38 10.48 29.13
N GLY A 70 -1.18 11.05 29.19
CA GLY A 70 -0.25 10.87 30.31
C GLY A 70 0.60 9.59 30.26
N LYS A 71 0.33 8.65 29.34
CA LYS A 71 1.16 7.46 29.14
C LYS A 71 2.29 7.78 28.15
N THR A 72 3.53 7.46 28.52
CA THR A 72 4.74 7.73 27.74
C THR A 72 5.59 6.47 27.58
N GLY A 73 6.69 6.54 26.83
CA GLY A 73 7.59 5.39 26.62
C GLY A 73 7.13 4.39 25.54
N MET A 74 6.16 4.78 24.73
CA MET A 74 5.62 3.97 23.63
C MET A 74 5.89 4.68 22.30
N GLN A 75 6.54 3.99 21.37
CA GLN A 75 6.67 4.43 20.00
C GLN A 75 5.38 4.08 19.25
N VAL A 76 4.75 5.09 18.64
CA VAL A 76 3.57 4.91 17.79
C VAL A 76 3.99 4.98 16.33
N TYR A 77 3.54 4.03 15.54
CA TYR A 77 3.61 4.04 14.09
C TYR A 77 2.21 4.34 13.58
N GLU A 78 1.90 5.62 13.42
CA GLU A 78 0.58 6.09 12.99
C GLU A 78 0.21 5.48 11.64
N MET A 79 -1.07 5.16 11.47
CA MET A 79 -1.63 4.53 10.28
C MET A 79 -2.95 5.17 9.90
N PHE A 80 -3.34 4.99 8.64
CA PHE A 80 -4.64 5.41 8.11
C PHE A 80 -4.86 6.91 8.16
N LEU A 81 -3.83 7.72 7.92
CA LEU A 81 -3.97 9.17 7.86
C LEU A 81 -5.09 9.60 6.88
N PRO A 82 -5.92 10.61 7.21
CA PRO A 82 -6.13 11.20 8.54
C PRO A 82 -7.10 10.41 9.43
N LEU A 83 -7.83 9.43 8.88
CA LEU A 83 -8.85 8.62 9.57
C LEU A 83 -8.36 8.06 10.93
N GLY A 84 -7.10 7.62 11.00
CA GLY A 84 -6.51 7.01 12.19
C GLY A 84 -6.29 7.96 13.36
N GLU A 85 -6.28 9.28 13.18
CA GLU A 85 -6.10 10.29 14.26
C GLU A 85 -4.88 10.03 15.19
N GLY A 86 -3.81 9.51 14.60
CA GLY A 86 -2.58 9.17 15.31
C GLY A 86 -2.61 7.83 16.04
N HIS A 87 -3.63 7.00 15.81
CA HIS A 87 -3.61 5.57 16.13
C HIS A 87 -2.85 4.80 15.06
N GLY A 88 -2.32 3.64 15.43
CA GLY A 88 -1.67 2.73 14.51
C GLY A 88 -1.11 1.53 15.23
N SER A 89 0.14 1.19 14.94
CA SER A 89 0.86 0.18 15.71
C SER A 89 1.64 0.82 16.84
N ILE A 90 1.91 0.08 17.91
CA ILE A 90 2.76 0.53 18.99
C ILE A 90 3.89 -0.45 19.25
N GLU A 91 5.01 0.11 19.72
CA GLU A 91 6.15 -0.63 20.23
C GLU A 91 6.61 -0.01 21.55
N CYS A 92 6.89 -0.83 22.55
CA CYS A 92 7.38 -0.36 23.84
C CYS A 92 8.26 -1.40 24.55
N ILE A 93 8.90 -0.97 25.63
CA ILE A 93 9.65 -1.84 26.53
C ILE A 93 8.92 -1.89 27.87
N VAL A 94 8.49 -3.07 28.30
CA VAL A 94 7.92 -3.31 29.63
C VAL A 94 8.98 -3.94 30.51
N GLN A 95 9.27 -3.32 31.66
CA GLN A 95 10.22 -3.89 32.62
C GLN A 95 9.62 -5.08 33.37
N HIS A 96 10.39 -6.16 33.47
CA HIS A 96 10.11 -7.32 34.32
C HIS A 96 11.42 -7.69 35.02
N LYS A 97 11.47 -7.51 36.34
CA LYS A 97 12.70 -7.66 37.14
C LYS A 97 13.80 -6.77 36.53
N GLU A 98 14.95 -7.34 36.17
CA GLU A 98 16.09 -6.61 35.56
C GLU A 98 16.07 -6.62 34.01
N GLN A 99 14.98 -7.13 33.40
CA GLN A 99 14.87 -7.31 31.96
C GLN A 99 13.80 -6.42 31.33
N GLY A 100 14.17 -5.76 30.23
CA GLY A 100 13.22 -5.09 29.34
C GLY A 100 12.60 -6.07 28.34
N LEU A 101 11.28 -6.27 28.42
CA LEU A 101 10.50 -7.06 27.47
C LEU A 101 10.04 -6.16 26.34
N ARG A 102 10.42 -6.46 25.09
CA ARG A 102 9.98 -5.67 23.93
C ARG A 102 8.59 -6.15 23.52
N VAL A 103 7.61 -5.24 23.53
CA VAL A 103 6.24 -5.53 23.11
C VAL A 103 5.91 -4.76 21.84
N LYS A 104 5.25 -5.43 20.90
CA LYS A 104 4.64 -4.82 19.70
C LYS A 104 3.17 -5.18 19.66
N ILE A 105 2.30 -4.18 19.45
CA ILE A 105 0.87 -4.38 19.29
C ILE A 105 0.47 -3.72 17.98
N TYR A 106 -0.10 -4.49 17.05
CA TYR A 106 -0.38 -4.00 15.70
C TYR A 106 -1.58 -4.69 15.05
N PRO A 107 -2.27 -4.02 14.11
CA PRO A 107 -3.34 -4.65 13.35
C PRO A 107 -2.83 -5.82 12.51
N ARG A 108 -3.63 -6.89 12.41
CA ARG A 108 -3.32 -8.03 11.51
C ARG A 108 -3.19 -7.60 10.06
N TYR A 109 -3.94 -6.58 9.68
CA TYR A 109 -3.91 -5.93 8.37
C TYR A 109 -2.48 -5.60 7.89
N ILE A 110 -1.54 -5.29 8.80
CA ILE A 110 -0.12 -5.06 8.45
C ILE A 110 0.51 -6.24 7.71
N HIS A 111 0.12 -7.49 7.98
CA HIS A 111 0.71 -8.64 7.32
C HIS A 111 0.44 -8.64 5.81
N MET A 112 -0.75 -8.22 5.38
CA MET A 112 -1.04 -8.03 3.96
C MET A 112 -0.27 -6.85 3.39
N ILE A 113 -0.22 -5.71 4.09
CA ILE A 113 0.59 -4.58 3.61
C ILE A 113 2.04 -5.02 3.43
N LYS A 114 2.61 -5.82 4.35
CA LYS A 114 3.98 -6.33 4.23
C LYS A 114 4.14 -7.32 3.08
N ALA A 115 3.19 -8.22 2.88
CA ALA A 115 3.24 -9.18 1.77
C ALA A 115 3.28 -8.47 0.40
N LYS A 116 2.45 -7.43 0.24
CA LYS A 116 2.40 -6.58 -0.97
C LYS A 116 3.43 -5.43 -0.94
N GLY A 117 4.08 -5.25 0.21
CA GLY A 117 4.85 -4.08 0.63
C GLY A 117 6.10 -3.78 -0.17
N HIS A 118 6.65 -4.81 -0.81
CA HIS A 118 7.85 -4.73 -1.65
C HIS A 118 7.71 -3.72 -2.80
N GLN A 119 6.49 -3.39 -3.21
CA GLN A 119 6.21 -2.40 -4.25
C GLN A 119 6.32 -0.95 -3.75
N TYR A 120 6.26 -0.74 -2.43
CA TYR A 120 6.34 0.57 -1.78
C TYR A 120 7.75 0.81 -1.26
N SER A 121 8.61 1.29 -2.16
CA SER A 121 10.00 1.63 -1.80
C SER A 121 10.05 2.64 -0.63
N HIS A 122 10.91 2.34 0.34
CA HIS A 122 11.19 3.19 1.51
C HIS A 122 11.86 4.54 1.18
N MET A 123 12.39 4.68 -0.03
CA MET A 123 13.10 5.89 -0.49
C MET A 123 12.11 6.91 -1.04
N ASP A 124 12.46 8.19 -1.09
CA ASP A 124 11.59 9.17 -1.77
C ASP A 124 11.59 8.99 -3.29
N PRO A 125 10.44 9.23 -3.97
CA PRO A 125 10.43 9.29 -5.41
C PRO A 125 11.30 10.48 -5.86
N ARG A 126 12.35 10.21 -6.64
CA ARG A 126 13.24 11.27 -7.18
C ARG A 126 12.61 12.01 -8.35
N THR A 127 11.76 11.33 -9.10
CA THR A 127 11.12 11.85 -10.31
C THR A 127 9.62 11.63 -10.29
N MET A 128 8.90 12.43 -11.07
CA MET A 128 7.46 12.33 -11.24
C MET A 128 7.05 10.96 -11.79
N GLY A 129 7.86 10.36 -12.66
CA GLY A 129 7.63 8.99 -13.16
C GLY A 129 7.59 7.97 -12.02
N THR A 130 8.55 8.03 -11.08
CA THR A 130 8.55 7.16 -9.90
C THR A 130 7.35 7.42 -8.99
N ALA A 131 6.96 8.69 -8.81
CA ALA A 131 5.78 9.05 -8.02
C ALA A 131 4.49 8.48 -8.62
N LYS A 132 4.29 8.60 -9.94
CA LYS A 132 3.15 8.01 -10.65
C LYS A 132 3.11 6.49 -10.56
N THR A 133 4.26 5.81 -10.66
CA THR A 133 4.33 4.35 -10.46
C THR A 133 3.85 3.95 -9.07
N ARG A 134 4.25 4.70 -8.03
CA ARG A 134 3.77 4.45 -6.67
C ARG A 134 2.29 4.75 -6.50
N LEU A 135 1.82 5.82 -7.12
CA LEU A 135 0.40 6.17 -7.11
C LEU A 135 -0.44 5.05 -7.73
N ARG A 136 -0.02 4.49 -8.87
CA ARG A 136 -0.69 3.34 -9.48
C ARG A 136 -0.67 2.10 -8.59
N ALA A 137 0.42 1.87 -7.85
CA ALA A 137 0.48 0.76 -6.88
C ALA A 137 -0.53 0.97 -5.74
N ILE A 138 -0.65 2.21 -5.24
CA ILE A 138 -1.66 2.61 -4.24
C ILE A 138 -3.08 2.38 -4.79
N GLU A 139 -3.38 2.87 -5.99
CA GLU A 139 -4.69 2.70 -6.65
C GLU A 139 -5.03 1.22 -6.85
N HIS A 140 -4.07 0.43 -7.31
CA HIS A 140 -4.24 -1.01 -7.49
C HIS A 140 -4.50 -1.71 -6.16
N PHE A 141 -3.74 -1.40 -5.11
CA PHE A 141 -3.99 -1.95 -3.78
C PHE A 141 -5.38 -1.61 -3.26
N VAL A 142 -5.81 -0.35 -3.40
CA VAL A 142 -7.15 0.12 -3.02
C VAL A 142 -8.26 -0.62 -3.80
N SER A 143 -8.01 -0.97 -5.07
CA SER A 143 -8.95 -1.76 -5.86
C SER A 143 -9.09 -3.21 -5.40
N GLU A 144 -8.03 -3.80 -4.83
CA GLU A 144 -8.04 -5.16 -4.30
C GLU A 144 -8.48 -5.22 -2.82
N MET A 145 -8.59 -4.08 -2.12
CA MET A 145 -8.81 -4.04 -0.66
C MET A 145 -10.01 -4.88 -0.19
N ASP A 146 -11.08 -4.92 -0.97
CA ASP A 146 -12.33 -5.63 -0.62
C ASP A 146 -12.16 -7.16 -0.60
N GLU A 147 -11.14 -7.70 -1.30
CA GLU A 147 -10.79 -9.12 -1.28
C GLU A 147 -10.21 -9.55 0.08
N TYR A 148 -9.81 -8.59 0.92
CA TYR A 148 -9.10 -8.82 2.17
C TYR A 148 -9.95 -8.56 3.43
N HIS A 149 -11.27 -8.66 3.31
CA HIS A 149 -12.23 -8.44 4.40
C HIS A 149 -11.99 -9.32 5.65
N GLN A 150 -11.21 -10.40 5.54
CA GLN A 150 -10.86 -11.31 6.63
C GLN A 150 -9.63 -10.89 7.46
N LEU A 151 -8.99 -9.76 7.13
CA LEU A 151 -7.73 -9.34 7.76
C LEU A 151 -7.89 -8.39 8.96
N GLY A 152 -9.10 -8.28 9.48
CA GLY A 152 -9.32 -7.61 10.76
C GLY A 152 -8.68 -8.37 11.93
N GLY A 153 -8.72 -7.73 13.09
CA GLY A 153 -8.09 -8.16 14.33
C GLY A 153 -6.71 -7.52 14.55
N TYR A 154 -5.99 -8.07 15.53
CA TYR A 154 -4.69 -7.58 15.96
C TYR A 154 -3.74 -8.71 16.31
N ARG A 155 -2.48 -8.34 16.49
CA ARG A 155 -1.42 -9.21 16.95
C ARG A 155 -0.60 -8.50 18.02
N ILE A 156 -0.30 -9.23 19.08
CA ILE A 156 0.62 -8.80 20.14
C ILE A 156 1.83 -9.73 20.09
N GLU A 157 3.03 -9.17 20.00
CA GLU A 157 4.29 -9.90 20.06
C GLU A 157 5.12 -9.43 21.24
N VAL A 158 5.68 -10.37 22.00
CA VAL A 158 6.58 -10.10 23.12
C VAL A 158 7.89 -10.83 22.86
N SER A 159 8.98 -10.06 22.79
CA SER A 159 10.32 -10.62 22.68
C SER A 159 10.95 -10.74 24.08
N VAL A 160 11.33 -11.96 24.44
CA VAL A 160 11.83 -12.35 25.77
C VAL A 160 13.19 -13.04 25.62
N ARG A 161 14.19 -12.59 26.35
CA ARG A 161 15.43 -13.35 26.57
C ARG A 161 15.21 -14.30 27.74
N ALA A 162 15.54 -15.57 27.56
CA ALA A 162 15.36 -16.65 28.53
C ALA A 162 16.20 -17.84 28.08
N ALA A 163 16.51 -18.78 28.97
CA ALA A 163 17.21 -20.00 28.58
C ALA A 163 16.29 -20.99 27.84
N THR A 164 15.03 -21.07 28.27
CA THR A 164 14.06 -22.08 27.82
C THR A 164 12.72 -21.44 27.42
N LEU A 165 11.93 -22.15 26.62
CA LEU A 165 10.55 -21.72 26.32
C LEU A 165 9.69 -21.75 27.60
N SER A 166 9.90 -22.74 28.46
CA SER A 166 9.20 -22.86 29.74
C SER A 166 9.37 -21.63 30.64
N GLU A 167 10.59 -21.06 30.70
CA GLU A 167 10.85 -19.81 31.41
C GLU A 167 10.09 -18.62 30.78
N VAL A 168 10.06 -18.53 29.46
CA VAL A 168 9.28 -17.48 28.75
C VAL A 168 7.80 -17.56 29.09
N LEU A 169 7.22 -18.76 29.12
CA LEU A 169 5.81 -18.95 29.45
C LEU A 169 5.51 -18.55 30.89
N SER A 170 6.38 -18.87 31.85
CA SER A 170 6.25 -18.43 33.24
C SER A 170 6.29 -16.90 33.38
N ILE A 171 7.20 -16.22 32.67
CA ILE A 171 7.26 -14.75 32.65
C ILE A 171 5.95 -14.15 32.12
N LEU A 172 5.38 -14.74 31.06
CA LEU A 172 4.15 -14.26 30.42
C LEU A 172 2.89 -14.63 31.22
N GLU A 173 2.95 -15.63 32.09
CA GLU A 173 1.90 -15.93 33.07
C GLU A 173 1.91 -14.91 34.22
N GLU A 174 3.10 -14.56 34.75
CA GLU A 174 3.26 -13.50 35.76
C GLU A 174 2.86 -12.11 35.23
N LYS A 175 3.13 -11.85 33.94
CA LYS A 175 2.75 -10.62 33.24
C LYS A 175 2.03 -10.96 31.92
N PRO A 176 0.69 -10.92 31.88
CA PRO A 176 -0.11 -11.35 30.73
C PRO A 176 -0.10 -10.33 29.57
N LEU A 177 1.09 -9.98 29.07
CA LEU A 177 1.30 -8.95 28.07
C LEU A 177 0.72 -9.29 26.69
N LEU A 178 0.42 -10.57 26.43
CA LEU A 178 -0.17 -11.05 25.18
C LEU A 178 -1.70 -10.88 25.10
N MET A 179 -2.34 -10.46 26.20
CA MET A 179 -3.78 -10.20 26.26
C MET A 179 -4.03 -8.71 26.12
N LEU A 180 -4.98 -8.31 25.25
CA LEU A 180 -5.26 -6.89 25.02
C LEU A 180 -5.79 -6.19 26.29
N ASP A 181 -6.61 -6.88 27.09
CA ASP A 181 -7.19 -6.35 28.34
C ASP A 181 -6.12 -5.87 29.33
N SER A 182 -4.93 -6.48 29.32
CA SER A 182 -3.77 -6.04 30.12
C SER A 182 -3.27 -4.63 29.77
N TRP A 183 -3.74 -4.07 28.66
CA TRP A 183 -3.36 -2.77 28.14
C TRP A 183 -4.48 -1.72 28.22
N ASP A 184 -5.64 -2.06 28.78
CA ASP A 184 -6.81 -1.17 28.80
C ASP A 184 -6.52 0.17 29.50
N GLU A 185 -5.73 0.16 30.57
CA GLU A 185 -5.35 1.40 31.26
C GLU A 185 -4.32 2.23 30.50
N TRP A 186 -3.65 1.64 29.51
CA TRP A 186 -2.52 2.23 28.80
C TRP A 186 -2.89 2.71 27.41
N LEU A 187 -3.82 2.03 26.73
CA LEU A 187 -4.08 2.22 25.31
C LEU A 187 -5.52 2.65 25.04
N SER A 188 -5.66 3.61 24.13
CA SER A 188 -6.89 3.86 23.39
C SER A 188 -6.88 2.98 22.15
N VAL A 189 -7.97 2.24 21.96
CA VAL A 189 -8.21 1.40 20.79
C VAL A 189 -9.19 2.10 19.85
N ARG A 190 -8.91 2.05 18.55
CA ARG A 190 -9.86 2.41 17.50
C ARG A 190 -9.95 1.29 16.48
N CYS A 191 -11.17 1.00 16.04
CA CYS A 191 -11.48 -0.04 15.09
C CYS A 191 -11.99 0.58 13.79
N PHE A 192 -11.61 0.00 12.65
CA PHE A 192 -12.05 0.44 11.34
C PHE A 192 -12.45 -0.77 10.49
N THR A 193 -13.48 -0.62 9.69
CA THR A 193 -13.77 -1.54 8.59
C THR A 193 -12.79 -1.30 7.44
N VAL A 194 -12.60 -2.33 6.62
CA VAL A 194 -11.83 -2.20 5.36
C VAL A 194 -12.44 -1.12 4.45
N GLY A 195 -13.79 -1.01 4.44
CA GLY A 195 -14.51 -0.01 3.68
C GLY A 195 -14.19 1.43 4.11
N GLU A 196 -14.10 1.70 5.42
CA GLU A 196 -13.70 3.02 5.93
C GLU A 196 -12.27 3.37 5.52
N VAL A 197 -11.33 2.43 5.65
CA VAL A 197 -9.94 2.65 5.22
C VAL A 197 -9.89 2.91 3.71
N ARG A 198 -10.59 2.10 2.91
CA ARG A 198 -10.68 2.26 1.45
C ARG A 198 -11.25 3.62 1.07
N GLY A 199 -12.38 4.01 1.66
CA GLY A 199 -13.02 5.31 1.44
C GLY A 199 -12.10 6.48 1.80
N ASN A 200 -11.35 6.36 2.90
CA ASN A 200 -10.37 7.37 3.29
C ASN A 200 -9.25 7.55 2.24
N VAL A 201 -8.69 6.46 1.72
CA VAL A 201 -7.64 6.53 0.69
C VAL A 201 -8.18 7.13 -0.60
N LEU A 202 -9.36 6.69 -1.06
CA LEU A 202 -10.00 7.22 -2.27
C LEU A 202 -10.28 8.72 -2.17
N ARG A 203 -10.74 9.20 -1.01
CA ARG A 203 -10.92 10.63 -0.76
C ARG A 203 -9.62 11.40 -0.90
N MET A 204 -8.53 10.93 -0.26
CA MET A 204 -7.22 11.58 -0.35
C MET A 204 -6.65 11.57 -1.78
N LEU A 205 -6.82 10.46 -2.51
CA LEU A 205 -6.48 10.39 -3.93
C LEU A 205 -7.25 11.45 -4.72
N GLY A 206 -8.56 11.55 -4.51
CA GLY A 206 -9.40 12.58 -5.14
C GLY A 206 -8.91 14.01 -4.88
N HIS A 207 -8.48 14.33 -3.66
CA HIS A 207 -7.86 15.64 -3.37
C HIS A 207 -6.54 15.86 -4.10
N ALA A 208 -5.67 14.85 -4.13
CA ALA A 208 -4.37 14.95 -4.81
C ALA A 208 -4.55 15.19 -6.33
N TRP A 209 -5.57 14.55 -6.92
CA TRP A 209 -5.96 14.74 -8.31
C TRP A 209 -6.52 16.14 -8.56
N ARG A 210 -7.46 16.63 -7.74
CA ARG A 210 -8.04 17.99 -7.87
C ARG A 210 -6.98 19.09 -7.77
N GLN A 211 -6.00 18.92 -6.89
CA GLN A 211 -4.92 19.89 -6.71
C GLN A 211 -3.77 19.72 -7.71
N ASN A 212 -3.85 18.77 -8.66
CA ASN A 212 -2.83 18.52 -9.69
C ASN A 212 -1.40 18.30 -9.13
N ILE A 213 -1.25 17.84 -7.88
CA ILE A 213 0.03 17.76 -7.17
C ILE A 213 1.00 16.77 -7.85
N LEU A 214 0.46 15.70 -8.44
CA LEU A 214 1.23 14.61 -9.05
C LEU A 214 1.14 14.64 -10.59
N MET A 215 0.95 15.82 -11.17
CA MET A 215 0.89 16.03 -12.62
C MET A 215 2.21 16.56 -13.18
N GLY A 216 2.51 16.18 -14.43
CA GLY A 216 3.68 16.67 -15.16
C GLY A 216 4.46 15.57 -15.88
N ARG A 217 5.58 15.95 -16.50
CA ARG A 217 6.46 15.04 -17.25
C ARG A 217 7.21 14.11 -16.30
N ASP A 218 7.40 12.85 -16.70
CA ASP A 218 8.00 11.83 -15.85
C ASP A 218 9.44 12.13 -15.43
N SER A 219 10.19 12.89 -16.24
CA SER A 219 11.55 13.34 -15.94
C SER A 219 11.63 14.52 -14.96
N LYS A 220 10.50 15.17 -14.63
CA LYS A 220 10.45 16.28 -13.66
C LYS A 220 10.92 15.77 -12.30
N LYS A 221 11.83 16.50 -11.65
CA LYS A 221 12.23 16.23 -10.27
C LYS A 221 11.03 16.47 -9.33
N MET A 222 10.87 15.60 -8.35
CA MET A 222 9.81 15.77 -7.35
C MET A 222 10.15 16.91 -6.38
N ASP A 223 9.16 17.75 -6.11
CA ASP A 223 9.18 18.72 -5.02
C ASP A 223 8.84 18.04 -3.68
N GLU A 224 9.05 18.77 -2.58
CA GLU A 224 8.81 18.24 -1.24
C GLU A 224 7.33 17.95 -0.98
N LEU A 225 6.42 18.76 -1.54
CA LEU A 225 4.98 18.55 -1.43
C LEU A 225 4.58 17.22 -2.07
N GLY A 226 4.92 16.96 -3.33
CA GLY A 226 4.55 15.72 -4.00
C GLY A 226 5.21 14.49 -3.36
N LYS A 227 6.43 14.64 -2.85
CA LYS A 227 7.06 13.60 -2.01
C LYS A 227 6.22 13.32 -0.76
N GLN A 228 5.73 14.37 -0.09
CA GLN A 228 4.94 14.25 1.14
C GLN A 228 3.56 13.64 0.86
N VAL A 229 2.90 14.05 -0.23
CA VAL A 229 1.63 13.47 -0.68
C VAL A 229 1.76 11.96 -0.90
N ILE A 230 2.82 11.49 -1.56
CA ILE A 230 3.05 10.04 -1.73
C ILE A 230 3.27 9.33 -0.39
N CYS A 231 3.98 9.95 0.55
CA CYS A 231 4.16 9.42 1.91
C CYS A 231 2.82 9.31 2.64
N ASP A 232 2.01 10.36 2.58
CA ASP A 232 0.73 10.47 3.26
C ASP A 232 -0.31 9.51 2.65
N LEU A 233 -0.36 9.37 1.33
CA LEU A 233 -1.20 8.38 0.64
C LEU A 233 -0.77 6.93 0.98
N GLY A 234 0.54 6.68 1.07
CA GLY A 234 1.04 5.41 1.60
C GLY A 234 0.54 5.14 3.02
N ASN A 235 0.63 6.15 3.88
CA ASN A 235 0.15 6.04 5.26
C ASN A 235 -1.36 5.89 5.38
N ALA A 236 -2.13 6.52 4.49
CA ALA A 236 -3.59 6.40 4.43
C ALA A 236 -4.05 4.95 4.21
N MET A 237 -3.25 4.15 3.49
CA MET A 237 -3.45 2.70 3.36
C MET A 237 -2.92 1.90 4.56
N GLY A 238 -2.23 2.52 5.50
CA GLY A 238 -1.59 1.88 6.66
C GLY A 238 -0.08 1.62 6.51
N TRP A 239 0.56 2.01 5.42
CA TRP A 239 2.03 1.86 5.31
C TRP A 239 2.76 2.86 6.20
N SER A 240 3.44 2.34 7.24
CA SER A 240 4.17 3.15 8.23
C SER A 240 5.54 2.52 8.55
N PRO A 241 6.54 2.64 7.65
CA PRO A 241 7.83 1.95 7.81
C PRO A 241 8.79 2.62 8.81
N GLY A 242 8.40 3.74 9.44
CA GLY A 242 9.19 4.40 10.49
C GLY A 242 10.32 5.32 10.02
N TYR A 243 10.71 5.29 8.74
CA TYR A 243 11.79 6.16 8.22
C TYR A 243 11.32 7.57 7.87
N ARG A 244 10.17 7.68 7.20
CA ARG A 244 9.56 8.95 6.83
C ARG A 244 8.28 9.15 7.62
N LYS A 245 8.14 10.33 8.21
CA LYS A 245 6.95 10.66 9.00
C LYS A 245 5.86 11.18 8.06
N PRO A 246 4.63 10.63 8.15
CA PRO A 246 3.50 11.26 7.51
C PRO A 246 3.28 12.65 8.10
N THR A 247 2.59 13.51 7.36
CA THR A 247 2.11 14.79 7.85
C THR A 247 1.25 14.53 9.09
N LEU A 248 1.44 15.30 10.15
CA LEU A 248 0.68 15.12 11.40
C LEU A 248 -0.82 15.20 11.12
N TRP A 249 -1.59 14.24 11.63
CA TRP A 249 -3.06 14.21 11.47
C TRP A 249 -3.73 15.50 11.97
N SER A 250 -3.17 16.10 13.02
CA SER A 250 -3.63 17.35 13.64
C SER A 250 -3.12 18.60 12.92
N SER A 251 -2.29 18.47 11.89
CA SER A 251 -1.75 19.62 11.15
C SER A 251 -2.89 20.39 10.49
N LYS A 252 -2.98 21.69 10.80
CA LYS A 252 -3.95 22.59 10.14
C LYS A 252 -3.59 22.81 8.67
N LEU A 253 -2.29 22.82 8.35
CA LEU A 253 -1.71 23.02 7.02
C LEU A 253 -1.66 21.74 6.17
N ALA A 254 -2.40 20.69 6.55
CA ALA A 254 -2.37 19.43 5.82
C ALA A 254 -3.02 19.59 4.43
N TRP A 255 -2.36 19.07 3.38
CA TRP A 255 -2.78 19.25 2.00
C TRP A 255 -4.15 18.65 1.67
N TRP A 256 -4.59 17.66 2.46
CA TRP A 256 -5.90 17.00 2.32
C TRP A 256 -7.02 17.70 3.11
N ARG A 257 -6.76 18.82 3.79
CA ARG A 257 -7.81 19.64 4.40
C ARG A 257 -8.36 20.60 3.36
N GLU A 258 -9.68 20.66 3.28
CA GLU A 258 -10.38 21.63 2.44
C GLU A 258 -10.18 23.05 3.00
N GLY A 259 -9.88 24.02 2.12
CA GLY A 259 -9.86 25.45 2.46
C GLY A 259 -8.51 26.10 2.84
N GLN A 260 -7.34 25.52 2.50
CA GLN A 260 -6.04 26.14 2.84
C GLN A 260 -5.05 26.38 1.69
N PHE A 261 -5.41 26.03 0.46
CA PHE A 261 -4.79 26.66 -0.69
C PHE A 261 -5.77 27.69 -1.18
N GLU A 262 -5.50 28.96 -0.87
CA GLU A 262 -5.96 30.04 -1.74
C GLU A 262 -5.49 29.65 -3.14
N THR A 263 -6.45 29.20 -3.93
CA THR A 263 -6.36 29.12 -5.36
C THR A 263 -5.78 30.46 -5.81
N GLY A 264 -4.56 30.47 -6.34
CA GLY A 264 -4.20 31.51 -7.28
C GLY A 264 -5.29 31.55 -8.35
N ASP A 265 -6.07 32.62 -8.32
CA ASP A 265 -7.03 33.12 -9.30
C ASP A 265 -8.08 32.17 -9.90
N HIS A 266 -8.51 31.12 -9.21
CA HIS A 266 -9.77 30.44 -9.53
C HIS A 266 -10.49 30.01 -8.24
N ALA A 267 -11.01 31.00 -7.49
CA ALA A 267 -11.93 30.75 -6.40
C ALA A 267 -13.23 30.16 -6.97
N TRP A 268 -13.56 28.95 -6.54
CA TRP A 268 -14.79 28.24 -6.89
C TRP A 268 -15.96 28.85 -6.10
N ASP A 269 -16.97 29.31 -6.82
CA ASP A 269 -18.23 29.86 -6.31
C ASP A 269 -19.29 28.74 -6.25
N PRO A 270 -19.77 28.35 -5.06
CA PRO A 270 -20.72 27.26 -4.90
C PRO A 270 -22.12 27.53 -5.49
N GLU A 271 -22.44 28.75 -5.92
CA GLU A 271 -23.74 29.07 -6.54
C GLU A 271 -23.75 28.88 -8.06
N VAL A 272 -22.60 28.61 -8.69
CA VAL A 272 -22.49 28.46 -10.16
C VAL A 272 -22.76 27.01 -10.64
N GLU A 273 -22.69 26.01 -9.75
CA GLU A 273 -22.83 24.60 -10.16
C GLU A 273 -24.26 24.16 -10.53
N ASP A 274 -25.31 24.84 -10.10
CA ASP A 274 -26.69 24.42 -10.43
C ASP A 274 -27.14 24.83 -11.85
N GLU A 275 -26.44 25.78 -12.50
CA GLU A 275 -26.72 26.13 -13.90
C GLU A 275 -25.79 25.42 -14.91
N GLU A 276 -24.50 25.19 -14.60
CA GLU A 276 -23.58 24.53 -15.54
C GLU A 276 -23.66 23.00 -15.57
N MET A 277 -24.22 22.34 -14.55
CA MET A 277 -24.49 20.88 -14.64
C MET A 277 -25.59 20.50 -15.64
N LYS A 278 -26.30 21.49 -16.22
CA LYS A 278 -27.32 21.23 -17.24
C LYS A 278 -26.77 21.01 -18.65
N GLU A 279 -25.49 21.27 -18.92
CA GLU A 279 -24.91 21.04 -20.26
C GLU A 279 -23.53 20.36 -20.22
N LEU A 280 -23.44 19.21 -19.56
CA LEU A 280 -22.36 18.27 -19.87
C LEU A 280 -22.61 17.64 -21.24
N LYS A 281 -21.87 18.12 -22.24
CA LYS A 281 -21.87 17.55 -23.60
C LYS A 281 -21.73 16.02 -23.55
N PRO A 282 -22.59 15.27 -24.24
CA PRO A 282 -22.49 13.83 -24.36
C PRO A 282 -21.05 13.36 -24.67
N ARG A 283 -20.66 12.19 -24.15
CA ARG A 283 -19.28 11.65 -24.25
C ARG A 283 -18.72 11.65 -25.68
N HIS A 284 -19.58 11.52 -26.70
CA HIS A 284 -19.20 11.58 -28.10
C HIS A 284 -18.86 12.99 -28.62
N GLU A 285 -19.56 14.03 -28.17
CA GLU A 285 -19.26 15.43 -28.52
C GLU A 285 -17.86 15.82 -27.99
N ARG A 286 -17.47 15.28 -26.83
CA ARG A 286 -16.12 15.45 -26.27
C ARG A 286 -15.02 14.75 -27.07
N VAL A 287 -15.32 13.63 -27.74
CA VAL A 287 -14.34 12.95 -28.61
C VAL A 287 -14.14 13.74 -29.91
N ALA A 288 -15.22 14.32 -30.45
CA ALA A 288 -15.16 15.15 -31.66
C ALA A 288 -14.30 16.42 -31.48
N GLU A 289 -14.07 16.87 -30.24
CA GLU A 289 -13.28 18.04 -29.89
C GLU A 289 -11.79 17.72 -29.61
N LEU A 290 -11.36 16.45 -29.64
CA LEU A 290 -9.95 16.06 -29.37
C LEU A 290 -9.04 16.47 -30.53
N GLY A 291 -8.47 17.68 -30.47
CA GLY A 291 -7.60 18.22 -31.51
C GLY A 291 -6.12 17.83 -31.36
N ALA A 292 -5.63 17.67 -30.13
CA ALA A 292 -4.21 17.43 -29.89
C ALA A 292 -3.87 15.93 -29.86
N ARG A 293 -2.75 15.54 -30.49
CA ARG A 293 -2.24 14.15 -30.47
C ARG A 293 -2.19 13.54 -29.07
N ASN A 294 -1.77 14.32 -28.07
CA ASN A 294 -1.61 13.80 -26.71
C ASN A 294 -2.95 13.48 -26.05
N GLU A 295 -3.99 14.26 -26.35
CA GLU A 295 -5.36 14.03 -25.90
C GLU A 295 -5.92 12.77 -26.56
N MET A 296 -5.70 12.61 -27.87
CA MET A 296 -6.05 11.40 -28.62
C MET A 296 -5.35 10.13 -28.11
N VAL A 297 -4.05 10.23 -27.78
CA VAL A 297 -3.30 9.10 -27.19
C VAL A 297 -3.82 8.76 -25.80
N ALA A 298 -4.06 9.76 -24.94
CA ALA A 298 -4.56 9.54 -23.60
C ALA A 298 -5.97 8.91 -23.62
N PHE A 299 -6.86 9.47 -24.45
CA PHE A 299 -8.20 8.94 -24.66
C PHE A 299 -8.13 7.51 -25.18
N PHE A 300 -7.43 7.24 -26.28
CA PHE A 300 -7.30 5.89 -26.84
C PHE A 300 -6.72 4.90 -25.83
N GLN A 301 -5.70 5.28 -25.04
CA GLN A 301 -5.15 4.40 -24.00
C GLN A 301 -6.16 4.03 -22.92
N SER A 302 -7.10 4.93 -22.58
CA SER A 302 -8.16 4.66 -21.61
C SER A 302 -9.23 3.69 -22.13
N VAL A 303 -9.50 3.70 -23.44
CA VAL A 303 -10.56 2.87 -24.06
C VAL A 303 -10.04 1.66 -24.82
N ARG A 304 -8.73 1.56 -25.07
CA ARG A 304 -8.08 0.57 -25.97
C ARG A 304 -8.56 -0.87 -25.79
N GLY A 305 -8.81 -1.27 -24.55
CA GLY A 305 -9.26 -2.64 -24.22
C GLY A 305 -10.62 -2.98 -24.82
N GLY A 306 -11.49 -1.98 -25.02
CA GLY A 306 -12.84 -2.14 -25.56
C GLY A 306 -12.99 -1.76 -27.04
N VAL A 307 -11.98 -1.16 -27.68
CA VAL A 307 -12.08 -0.74 -29.09
C VAL A 307 -11.97 -1.97 -30.02
N PRO A 308 -13.04 -2.35 -30.74
CA PRO A 308 -12.98 -3.40 -31.75
C PRO A 308 -12.25 -2.90 -33.00
N CYS A 309 -11.60 -3.81 -33.74
CA CYS A 309 -11.07 -3.46 -35.06
C CYS A 309 -12.20 -3.28 -36.08
N CYS A 310 -12.17 -2.19 -36.86
CA CYS A 310 -13.16 -1.91 -37.90
C CYS A 310 -13.22 -2.97 -39.02
N ASP A 311 -12.14 -3.73 -39.23
CA ASP A 311 -12.07 -4.74 -40.30
C ASP A 311 -12.28 -6.18 -39.81
N CYS A 312 -11.78 -6.54 -38.62
CA CYS A 312 -11.88 -7.92 -38.11
C CYS A 312 -12.71 -8.08 -36.84
N GLY A 313 -13.26 -7.00 -36.28
CA GLY A 313 -14.08 -7.01 -35.06
C GLY A 313 -13.33 -7.35 -33.77
N ALA A 314 -12.07 -7.82 -33.84
CA ALA A 314 -11.32 -8.23 -32.68
C ALA A 314 -10.91 -7.03 -31.81
N VAL A 315 -11.21 -7.11 -30.51
CA VAL A 315 -10.89 -6.08 -29.51
C VAL A 315 -9.44 -6.11 -29.06
N ASN A 316 -8.94 -4.98 -28.56
CA ASN A 316 -7.57 -4.82 -28.04
C ASN A 316 -6.46 -5.13 -29.09
N THR A 317 -6.76 -4.95 -30.36
CA THR A 317 -5.85 -5.29 -31.47
C THR A 317 -5.19 -4.08 -32.11
N TYR A 318 -5.71 -2.88 -31.86
CA TYR A 318 -5.11 -1.64 -32.35
C TYR A 318 -3.81 -1.26 -31.63
N ASN A 319 -2.87 -0.74 -32.40
CA ASN A 319 -1.65 -0.09 -31.98
C ASN A 319 -1.57 1.33 -32.53
N LEU A 320 -0.81 2.18 -31.83
CA LEU A 320 -0.30 3.40 -32.43
C LEU A 320 0.73 3.04 -33.51
N ASP A 321 0.49 3.48 -34.74
CA ASP A 321 1.32 3.23 -35.92
C ASP A 321 1.70 4.57 -36.57
N GLY A 322 2.90 5.07 -36.34
CA GLY A 322 3.35 6.35 -36.90
C GLY A 322 4.48 7.00 -36.10
N GLY A 323 5.09 8.03 -36.68
CA GLY A 323 6.14 8.82 -36.04
C GLY A 323 5.62 9.72 -34.91
N LYS A 324 6.53 10.41 -34.21
CA LYS A 324 6.21 11.28 -33.05
C LYS A 324 5.19 12.40 -33.36
N ALA A 325 5.01 12.74 -34.63
CA ALA A 325 4.14 13.83 -35.09
C ALA A 325 2.70 13.40 -35.47
N GLN A 326 2.40 12.09 -35.51
CA GLN A 326 1.11 11.61 -36.04
C GLN A 326 0.42 10.67 -35.05
N PHE A 327 -0.91 10.78 -34.97
CA PHE A 327 -1.77 9.75 -34.38
C PHE A 327 -2.34 8.90 -35.49
N ARG A 328 -2.13 7.58 -35.43
CA ARG A 328 -2.71 6.62 -36.37
C ARG A 328 -2.85 5.27 -35.68
N LEU A 329 -3.93 4.56 -35.98
CA LEU A 329 -4.21 3.23 -35.44
C LEU A 329 -4.04 2.16 -36.52
N ALA A 330 -3.33 1.08 -36.19
CA ALA A 330 -3.20 -0.09 -37.05
C ALA A 330 -3.51 -1.39 -36.28
N CYS A 331 -4.29 -2.27 -36.90
CA CYS A 331 -4.62 -3.56 -36.31
C CYS A 331 -3.43 -4.53 -36.38
N ARG A 332 -3.11 -5.18 -35.26
CA ARG A 332 -2.02 -6.18 -35.18
C ARG A 332 -2.36 -7.50 -35.87
N VAL A 333 -3.65 -7.86 -35.97
CA VAL A 333 -4.08 -9.12 -36.57
C VAL A 333 -3.71 -9.16 -38.06
N ALA A 334 -3.92 -8.03 -38.75
CA ALA A 334 -3.53 -7.80 -40.14
C ALA A 334 -2.06 -8.13 -40.43
N LYS A 335 -1.18 -7.77 -39.49
CA LYS A 335 0.27 -7.97 -39.61
C LYS A 335 0.66 -9.44 -39.54
N ASN A 336 -0.14 -10.27 -38.89
CA ASN A 336 0.13 -11.70 -38.69
C ASN A 336 -0.59 -12.60 -39.71
N SER A 337 -1.70 -12.13 -40.30
CA SER A 337 -2.50 -12.88 -41.28
C SER A 337 -2.13 -12.62 -42.74
N GLY A 338 -1.30 -11.61 -43.02
CA GLY A 338 -0.94 -11.21 -44.39
C GLY A 338 -2.06 -10.48 -45.13
N VAL A 339 -3.16 -10.16 -44.44
CA VAL A 339 -4.30 -9.42 -44.98
C VAL A 339 -4.16 -7.95 -44.58
N GLU A 340 -4.26 -7.03 -45.54
CA GLU A 340 -4.10 -5.60 -45.29
C GLU A 340 -5.38 -5.01 -44.68
N HIS A 341 -5.31 -4.59 -43.41
CA HIS A 341 -6.40 -3.89 -42.74
C HIS A 341 -6.22 -2.38 -42.87
N ARG A 342 -7.34 -1.65 -42.78
CA ARG A 342 -7.36 -0.20 -42.82
C ARG A 342 -6.59 0.37 -41.63
N LYS A 343 -5.67 1.28 -41.92
CA LYS A 343 -5.03 2.13 -40.91
C LYS A 343 -5.88 3.38 -40.73
N LEU A 344 -6.23 3.70 -39.49
CA LEU A 344 -7.02 4.89 -39.19
C LEU A 344 -6.07 6.08 -39.02
N SER A 345 -6.20 7.10 -39.87
CA SER A 345 -5.58 8.41 -39.64
C SER A 345 -6.13 9.05 -38.35
N GLN A 346 -5.58 10.19 -37.94
CA GLN A 346 -6.09 10.89 -36.76
C GLN A 346 -7.58 11.24 -36.91
N GLU A 347 -7.97 11.78 -38.06
CA GLU A 347 -9.37 12.12 -38.37
C GLU A 347 -10.26 10.88 -38.42
N ALA A 348 -9.84 9.82 -39.12
CA ALA A 348 -10.62 8.58 -39.20
C ALA A 348 -10.73 7.87 -37.83
N ALA A 349 -9.74 8.02 -36.96
CA ALA A 349 -9.79 7.47 -35.61
C ALA A 349 -10.69 8.31 -34.69
N LEU A 350 -10.72 9.63 -34.86
CA LEU A 350 -11.64 10.52 -34.14
C LEU A 350 -13.09 10.17 -34.45
N GLU A 351 -13.41 10.08 -35.74
CA GLU A 351 -14.75 9.70 -36.22
C GLU A 351 -15.16 8.33 -35.68
N TYR A 352 -14.29 7.33 -35.86
CA TYR A 352 -14.57 5.97 -35.41
C TYR A 352 -14.74 5.85 -33.89
N LEU A 353 -13.89 6.52 -33.10
CA LEU A 353 -14.01 6.50 -31.64
C LEU A 353 -15.25 7.27 -31.17
N SER A 354 -15.64 8.33 -31.88
CA SER A 354 -16.88 9.07 -31.62
C SER A 354 -18.10 8.20 -31.90
N GLU A 355 -18.13 7.45 -33.01
CA GLU A 355 -19.19 6.48 -33.33
C GLU A 355 -19.32 5.40 -32.25
N LEU A 356 -18.20 4.85 -31.78
CA LEU A 356 -18.21 3.85 -30.72
C LEU A 356 -18.73 4.42 -29.38
N CYS A 357 -18.44 5.68 -29.09
CA CYS A 357 -19.01 6.38 -27.93
C CYS A 357 -20.51 6.65 -28.11
N HIS A 358 -20.97 7.04 -29.30
CA HIS A 358 -22.40 7.19 -29.61
C HIS A 358 -23.15 5.85 -29.44
N ALA A 359 -22.53 4.75 -29.86
CA ALA A 359 -23.09 3.41 -29.75
C ALA A 359 -22.93 2.77 -28.36
N ASN A 360 -22.35 3.48 -27.38
CA ASN A 360 -22.03 2.97 -26.03
C ASN A 360 -21.19 1.68 -26.03
N VAL A 361 -20.34 1.50 -27.04
CA VAL A 361 -19.42 0.35 -27.15
C VAL A 361 -18.17 0.56 -26.29
N ILE A 362 -17.74 1.81 -26.11
CA ILE A 362 -16.56 2.21 -25.31
C ILE A 362 -16.82 3.39 -24.39
#